data_AF-A0A2M9LIY8-F1
#
_entry.id   AF-A0A2M9LIY8-F1
#
_cell.length_a   1.000
_cell.length_b   1.000
_cell.length_c   1.000
_cell.angle_alpha   90.00
_cell.angle_beta   90.00
_cell.angle_gamma   90.00
#
_symmetry.space_group_name_H-M   'P 1'
#
loop_
_entity.id
_entity.type
_entity.pdbx_description
1 polymer ?
#
loop_
_entity_poly.entity_id
_entity_poly.type
_entity_poly.pdbx_seq_one_letter_code
_entity_poly.pdbx_strand_id
1 'polypeptide(L)'
;MTARPLACTRCGAQCGIAEDVESYSDLGPAVIDDDGTVRPQDPDGEHGHKHDPRPIRTRAYCLTCGHGWTLRRRVDTTPAARTRAPEEPTR
;
A
#
# COMPACT_ATOMS: atom_id res chain seq x y z
N MET A 1 14.50 -14.13 11.85
CA MET A 1 13.57 -15.08 11.20
C MET A 1 13.68 -14.85 9.71
N THR A 2 14.10 -15.85 8.95
CA THR A 2 14.05 -15.83 7.49
C THR A 2 12.63 -16.22 7.09
N ALA A 3 11.81 -15.25 6.66
CA ALA A 3 10.54 -15.56 6.02
C ALA A 3 10.83 -16.50 4.85
N ARG A 4 10.09 -17.61 4.72
CA ARG A 4 10.28 -18.52 3.59
C ARG A 4 10.05 -17.72 2.29
N PRO A 5 11.00 -17.73 1.34
CA PRO A 5 10.84 -16.98 0.10
C PRO A 5 9.63 -17.50 -0.67
N LEU A 6 8.80 -16.58 -1.16
CA LEU A 6 7.68 -16.92 -2.03
C LEU A 6 8.23 -17.44 -3.36
N ALA A 7 7.73 -18.57 -3.83
CA ALA A 7 8.16 -19.18 -5.10
C ALA A 7 7.06 -19.07 -6.15
N CYS A 8 7.47 -18.80 -7.38
CA CYS A 8 6.58 -18.75 -8.54
C CYS A 8 6.04 -20.14 -8.83
N THR A 9 4.71 -20.29 -8.86
CA THR A 9 4.07 -21.57 -9.16
C THR A 9 4.25 -22.02 -10.61
N ARG A 10 4.68 -21.13 -11.51
CA ARG A 10 4.92 -21.44 -12.92
C ARG A 10 6.36 -21.87 -13.22
N CYS A 11 7.37 -21.19 -12.68
CA CYS A 11 8.78 -21.46 -13.00
C CYS A 11 9.67 -21.80 -11.79
N GLY A 12 9.13 -21.79 -10.57
CA GLY A 12 9.88 -22.10 -9.35
C GLY A 12 10.81 -20.98 -8.85
N ALA A 13 11.04 -19.94 -9.64
CA ALA A 13 11.89 -18.81 -9.25
C ALA A 13 11.30 -18.02 -8.08
N GLN A 14 12.16 -17.30 -7.35
CA GLN A 14 11.72 -16.45 -6.24
C GLN A 14 10.83 -15.29 -6.73
N CYS A 15 9.77 -15.02 -5.96
CA CYS A 15 8.86 -13.91 -6.16
C CYS A 15 9.22 -12.74 -5.23
N GLY A 16 9.04 -11.53 -5.75
CA GLY A 16 9.00 -10.30 -4.96
C GLY A 16 7.59 -9.98 -4.48
N ILE A 17 7.50 -9.06 -3.52
CA ILE A 17 6.25 -8.43 -3.07
C ILE A 17 6.32 -6.95 -3.45
N ALA A 18 5.23 -6.42 -3.99
CA ALA A 18 5.03 -4.99 -4.16
C ALA A 18 3.72 -4.57 -3.49
N GLU A 19 3.72 -3.39 -2.88
CA GLU A 19 2.52 -2.76 -2.34
C GLU A 19 2.15 -1.63 -3.29
N ASP A 20 1.00 -1.77 -3.95
CA ASP A 20 0.47 -0.73 -4.82
C ASP A 20 -0.44 0.17 -3.95
N VAL A 21 -0.05 1.45 -3.86
CA VAL A 21 -0.84 2.50 -3.21
C VAL A 21 -1.62 3.22 -4.31
N GLU A 22 -2.93 3.02 -4.35
CA GLU A 22 -3.81 3.89 -5.14
C GLU A 22 -4.14 5.12 -4.28
N SER A 23 -3.48 6.26 -4.52
CA SER A 23 -3.92 7.53 -3.96
C SER A 23 -4.83 8.23 -4.96
N TYR A 24 -5.98 8.68 -4.48
CA TYR A 24 -6.80 9.67 -5.18
C TYR A 24 -6.69 10.98 -4.41
N SER A 25 -6.36 12.06 -5.09
CA SER A 25 -6.43 13.41 -4.53
C SER A 25 -7.74 14.01 -4.98
N ASP A 26 -8.74 14.03 -4.10
CA ASP A 26 -9.92 14.84 -4.33
C ASP A 26 -9.58 16.31 -4.01
N LEU A 27 -9.67 17.18 -5.01
CA LEU A 27 -9.44 18.62 -4.88
C LEU A 27 -10.75 19.38 -4.61
N GLY A 28 -11.86 18.67 -4.44
CA GLY A 28 -13.18 19.25 -4.27
C GLY A 28 -13.86 19.60 -5.59
N PRO A 29 -15.09 20.14 -5.52
CA PRO A 29 -15.87 20.50 -6.70
C PRO A 29 -15.20 21.62 -7.52
N ALA A 30 -15.33 21.53 -8.84
CA ALA A 30 -14.82 22.52 -9.79
C ALA A 30 -15.94 22.99 -10.71
N VAL A 31 -15.83 24.25 -11.15
CA VAL A 31 -16.70 24.90 -12.13
C VAL A 31 -15.93 25.18 -13.42
N ILE A 32 -16.65 25.23 -14.54
CA ILE A 32 -16.12 25.62 -15.85
C ILE A 32 -16.66 27.01 -16.16
N ASP A 33 -15.76 27.98 -16.28
CA ASP A 33 -16.09 29.37 -16.65
C ASP A 33 -16.47 29.46 -18.15
N ASP A 34 -17.08 30.57 -18.56
CA ASP A 34 -17.52 30.80 -19.95
C ASP A 34 -16.37 30.84 -20.97
N ASP A 35 -15.14 31.06 -20.52
CA ASP A 35 -13.91 31.02 -21.31
C ASP A 35 -13.31 29.60 -21.42
N GLY A 36 -13.94 28.61 -20.78
CA GLY A 36 -13.50 27.22 -20.71
C GLY A 36 -12.48 26.94 -19.60
N THR A 37 -12.15 27.93 -18.76
CA THR A 37 -11.23 27.75 -17.64
C THR A 37 -11.88 26.92 -16.53
N VAL A 38 -11.18 25.89 -16.05
CA VAL A 38 -11.60 25.08 -14.90
C VAL A 38 -11.05 25.70 -13.61
N ARG A 39 -11.93 25.99 -12.64
CA ARG A 39 -11.56 26.57 -11.34
C ARG A 39 -12.24 25.85 -10.18
N PRO A 40 -11.64 25.86 -8.98
CA PRO A 40 -12.33 25.38 -7.78
C PRO A 40 -13.64 26.16 -7.58
N GLN A 41 -14.70 25.46 -7.17
CA GLN A 41 -15.99 26.10 -6.91
C GLN A 41 -15.92 27.10 -5.75
N ASP A 42 -15.11 26.82 -4.72
CA ASP A 42 -14.99 27.64 -3.51
C ASP A 42 -13.53 28.10 -3.27
N PRO A 43 -12.98 29.07 -4.01
CA PRO A 43 -11.54 29.39 -4.02
C PRO A 43 -10.91 29.75 -2.66
N ASP A 44 -11.70 30.17 -1.67
CA ASP A 44 -11.24 30.49 -0.30
C ASP A 44 -11.42 29.33 0.69
N GLY A 45 -12.05 28.23 0.26
CA GLY A 45 -12.17 27.04 1.07
C GLY A 45 -10.80 26.38 1.26
N GLU A 46 -10.48 26.00 2.50
CA GLU A 46 -9.48 24.95 2.71
C GLU A 46 -10.00 23.68 2.00
N HIS A 47 -9.70 23.53 0.72
CA HIS A 47 -9.85 22.29 0.00
C HIS A 47 -8.76 21.37 0.53
N GLY A 48 -8.98 20.87 1.75
CA GLY A 48 -8.11 19.89 2.36
C GLY A 48 -8.05 18.73 1.40
N HIS A 49 -6.85 18.46 0.87
CA HIS A 49 -6.58 17.28 0.09
C HIS A 49 -7.13 16.09 0.86
N LYS A 50 -8.30 15.59 0.47
CA LYS A 50 -8.81 14.34 1.01
C LYS A 50 -8.02 13.26 0.30
N HIS A 51 -6.81 13.04 0.81
CA HIS A 51 -6.12 11.79 0.59
C HIS A 51 -6.93 10.74 1.33
N ASP A 52 -7.84 10.09 0.61
CA ASP A 52 -8.39 8.82 1.06
C ASP A 52 -7.42 7.75 0.55
N PRO A 53 -6.48 7.25 1.38
CA PRO A 53 -5.65 6.13 0.97
C PRO A 53 -6.58 4.94 0.75
N ARG A 54 -6.86 4.64 -0.51
CA ARG A 54 -7.58 3.41 -0.88
C ARG A 54 -6.84 2.20 -0.31
N PRO A 55 -7.54 1.06 -0.13
CA PRO A 55 -6.91 -0.14 0.40
C PRO A 55 -5.67 -0.52 -0.41
N ILE A 56 -4.52 -0.54 0.28
CA ILE A 56 -3.24 -0.99 -0.26
C ILE A 56 -3.43 -2.38 -0.87
N ARG A 57 -3.22 -2.50 -2.18
CA ARG A 57 -3.24 -3.79 -2.87
C ARG A 57 -1.84 -4.37 -2.82
N THR A 58 -1.63 -5.40 -2.02
CA THR A 58 -0.37 -6.14 -2.02
C THR A 58 -0.39 -7.15 -3.19
N ARG A 59 0.68 -7.20 -3.98
CA ARG A 59 0.87 -8.20 -5.04
C ARG A 59 2.17 -8.97 -4.87
N ALA A 60 2.13 -10.25 -5.21
CA ALA A 60 3.32 -11.05 -5.45
C ALA A 60 3.61 -11.06 -6.96
N TYR A 61 4.88 -10.98 -7.36
CA TYR A 61 5.25 -11.05 -8.77
C TYR A 61 6.57 -11.81 -8.98
N CYS A 62 6.68 -12.53 -10.08
CA CYS A 62 7.88 -13.25 -10.48
C CYS A 62 8.78 -12.35 -11.33
N LEU A 63 10.01 -12.12 -10.89
CA LEU A 63 11.01 -11.33 -11.62
C LEU A 63 11.49 -12.00 -12.92
N THR A 64 11.37 -13.33 -13.01
CA THR A 64 11.87 -14.10 -14.16
C THR A 64 10.83 -14.23 -15.28
N CYS A 65 9.58 -14.57 -14.95
CA CYS A 65 8.54 -14.86 -15.96
C CYS A 65 7.36 -13.88 -15.94
N GLY A 66 7.40 -12.85 -15.09
CA GLY A 66 6.41 -11.77 -15.05
C GLY A 66 5.05 -12.13 -14.46
N HIS A 67 4.82 -13.36 -14.01
CA HIS A 67 3.54 -13.75 -13.40
C HIS A 67 3.29 -12.99 -12.12
N GLY A 68 2.07 -12.46 -11.96
CA GLY A 68 1.66 -11.71 -10.79
C GLY A 68 0.37 -12.25 -10.17
N TRP A 69 0.22 -12.04 -8.86
CA TRP A 69 -0.96 -12.39 -8.08
C TRP A 69 -1.31 -11.25 -7.12
N THR A 70 -2.57 -10.85 -7.09
CA THR A 70 -3.08 -9.99 -6.02
C THR A 70 -3.28 -10.82 -4.76
N LEU A 71 -2.69 -10.38 -3.64
CA LEU A 71 -2.79 -11.06 -2.36
C LEU A 71 -4.01 -10.54 -1.59
N ARG A 72 -4.79 -11.46 -1.00
CA ARG A 72 -5.99 -11.12 -0.20
C ARG A 72 -5.66 -10.67 1.23
N ARG A 73 -4.42 -10.87 1.68
CA ARG A 73 -3.91 -10.50 3.00
C ARG A 73 -2.51 -9.94 2.85
N ARG A 74 -2.15 -9.00 3.74
CA ARG A 74 -0.77 -8.55 3.87
C ARG A 74 0.11 -9.74 4.24
N VAL A 75 1.30 -9.79 3.66
CA VAL A 75 2.33 -10.73 4.11
C VAL A 75 3.02 -10.06 5.29
N ASP A 76 2.85 -10.58 6.50
CA ASP A 76 3.61 -10.12 7.66
C ASP A 76 5.09 -10.45 7.45
N THR A 77 5.85 -9.46 7.00
CA THR A 77 7.32 -9.54 6.91
C THR A 77 8.00 -9.06 8.19
N THR A 78 7.23 -8.51 9.15
CA THR A 78 7.74 -8.04 10.44
C THR A 78 8.04 -9.22 11.35
N PRO A 79 9.30 -9.46 11.75
CA PRO A 79 9.59 -10.48 12.76
C PRO A 79 8.90 -10.06 14.07
N ALA A 80 8.01 -10.91 14.58
CA ALA A 80 7.41 -10.71 15.90
C ALA A 80 8.51 -10.51 16.94
N ALA A 81 8.64 -9.31 17.48
CA ALA A 81 9.48 -9.04 18.63
C ALA A 81 8.89 -9.82 19.81
N ARG A 82 9.45 -11.01 20.08
CA ARG A 82 9.24 -11.67 21.36
C ARG A 82 9.97 -10.84 22.40
N THR A 83 9.30 -9.83 22.95
CA THR A 83 9.70 -9.23 24.21
C THR A 83 9.52 -10.31 25.27
N ARG A 84 10.57 -11.10 25.51
CA ARG A 84 10.72 -11.75 26.81
C ARG A 84 10.88 -10.62 27.81
N ALA A 85 9.87 -10.39 28.63
CA ALA A 85 10.06 -9.60 29.84
C ALA A 85 11.26 -10.19 30.60
N PRO A 86 12.19 -9.37 31.13
CA PRO A 86 13.19 -9.90 32.05
C PRO A 86 12.45 -10.46 33.26
N GLU A 87 12.66 -11.75 33.56
CA GLU A 87 12.27 -12.32 34.85
C GLU A 87 13.01 -11.55 35.95
N GLU A 88 12.22 -10.85 36.77
CA GLU A 88 12.68 -10.21 38.00
C GLU A 88 13.20 -11.29 38.95
N PRO A 89 14.47 -11.24 39.41
CA PRO A 89 14.94 -12.20 40.40
C PRO A 89 14.28 -11.88 41.75
N THR A 90 13.29 -12.68 42.10
CA THR A 90 12.71 -12.69 43.45
C THR A 90 13.81 -13.03 44.46
N ARG A 91 14.00 -12.15 45.44
CA ARG A 91 14.91 -12.34 46.58
C ARG A 91 14.14 -12.81 47.80
#